data_AF-A0A7T8GZK2-F1
#
_entry.id   AF-A0A7T8GZK2-F1
#
_cell.length_a   1.000
_cell.length_b   1.000
_cell.length_c   1.000
_cell.angle_alpha   90.00
_cell.angle_beta   90.00
_cell.angle_gamma   90.00
#
_symmetry.space_group_name_H-M   'P 1'
#
loop_
_entity.id
_entity.type
_entity.pdbx_description
1 polymer ?
#
loop_
_entity_poly.entity_id
_entity_poly.type
_entity_poly.pdbx_seq_one_letter_code
_entity_poly.pdbx_strand_id
1 'polypeptide(L)'
;MELLQEMLIGFCSDGANVMLGVKSGVGKLLQGDFPNIILKHCLNHMLELAATQALEATGGTKDFQAFLDALYTLYSQSQKSMPTISKLH
;
A
#
# COMPACT_ATOMS: atom_id res chain seq x y z
N MET A 1 14.49 26.27 -5.93
CA MET A 1 15.13 25.26 -6.81
C MET A 1 16.42 24.75 -6.20
N GLU A 2 17.35 25.63 -5.80
CA GLU A 2 18.63 25.25 -5.16
C GLU A 2 18.45 24.31 -3.96
N LEU A 3 17.57 24.65 -3.01
CA LEU A 3 17.31 23.81 -1.84
C LEU A 3 16.90 22.37 -2.20
N LEU A 4 16.08 22.21 -3.25
CA LEU A 4 15.60 20.91 -3.67
C LEU A 4 16.71 20.10 -4.35
N GLN A 5 17.58 20.75 -5.11
CA GLN A 5 18.76 20.11 -5.71
C GLN A 5 19.73 19.55 -4.68
N GLU A 6 19.83 20.20 -3.52
CA GLU A 6 20.71 19.74 -2.44
C GLU A 6 20.05 18.69 -1.54
N MET A 7 18.72 18.77 -1.33
CA MET A 7 18.04 17.97 -0.30
C MET A 7 17.24 16.79 -0.85
N LEU A 8 16.84 16.78 -2.12
CA LEU A 8 16.00 15.72 -2.67
C LEU A 8 16.81 14.47 -3.00
N ILE A 9 16.87 13.56 -2.03
CA ILE A 9 17.62 12.31 -2.15
C ILE A 9 16.78 11.10 -2.59
N GLY A 10 15.44 11.20 -2.54
CA GLY A 10 14.58 10.06 -2.84
C GLY A 10 13.14 10.41 -3.20
N PHE A 11 12.51 9.50 -3.92
CA PHE A 11 11.13 9.58 -4.38
C PHE A 11 10.46 8.21 -4.24
N CYS A 12 9.31 8.17 -3.56
CA CYS A 12 8.56 6.94 -3.29
C CYS A 12 7.13 7.07 -3.82
N SER A 13 6.67 6.09 -4.61
CA SER A 13 5.33 6.14 -5.24
C SER A 13 4.75 4.75 -5.50
N ASP A 14 3.48 4.68 -5.87
CA ASP A 14 2.65 3.47 -6.02
C ASP A 14 3.05 2.53 -7.18
N GLY A 15 4.15 2.78 -7.87
CA GLY A 15 4.61 1.90 -8.95
C GLY A 15 3.81 1.93 -10.22
N ALA A 16 2.77 2.75 -10.32
CA ALA A 16 2.06 2.94 -11.58
C ALA A 16 3.05 3.39 -12.67
N ASN A 17 2.83 2.96 -13.91
CA ASN A 17 3.70 3.33 -15.03
C ASN A 17 3.85 4.85 -15.20
N VAL A 18 2.83 5.63 -14.82
CA VAL A 18 2.88 7.10 -14.85
C VAL A 18 3.86 7.66 -13.82
N MET A 19 4.07 6.95 -12.71
CA MET A 19 4.92 7.38 -11.60
C MET A 19 6.35 6.82 -11.71
N LEU A 20 6.49 5.51 -11.92
CA LEU A 20 7.80 4.82 -11.92
C LEU A 20 8.16 4.17 -13.26
N GLY A 21 7.40 4.43 -14.33
CA GLY A 21 7.71 3.92 -15.66
C GLY A 21 9.06 4.37 -16.20
N VAL A 22 9.81 3.45 -16.80
CA VAL A 22 11.21 3.65 -17.21
C VAL A 22 11.44 4.64 -18.36
N LYS A 23 10.40 4.97 -19.13
CA LYS A 23 10.49 5.85 -20.31
C LYS A 23 10.05 7.29 -20.01
N SER A 24 8.90 7.44 -19.37
CA SER A 24 8.22 8.74 -19.20
C SER A 24 7.52 8.87 -17.84
N GLY A 25 7.85 8.01 -16.88
CA GLY A 25 7.30 8.12 -15.52
C GLY A 25 7.87 9.34 -14.79
N VAL A 26 7.13 9.88 -13.82
CA VAL A 26 7.57 11.01 -12.99
C VAL A 26 8.96 10.78 -12.39
N GLY A 27 9.23 9.59 -11.84
CA GLY A 27 10.54 9.24 -11.32
C GLY A 27 11.64 9.28 -12.39
N LYS A 28 11.34 8.89 -13.63
CA LYS A 28 12.29 8.98 -14.74
C LYS A 28 12.59 10.42 -15.13
N LEU A 29 11.58 11.29 -15.10
CA LEU A 29 11.73 12.73 -15.33
C LEU A 29 12.56 13.37 -14.20
N LEU A 30 12.27 13.01 -12.94
CA LEU A 30 13.04 13.46 -11.77
C LEU A 30 14.50 13.04 -11.83
N GLN A 31 14.83 11.86 -12.37
CA GLN A 31 16.22 11.46 -12.58
C GLN A 31 16.97 12.35 -13.60
N GLY A 32 16.25 13.03 -14.49
CA GLY A 32 16.85 14.03 -15.38
C GLY A 32 17.33 15.27 -14.63
N ASP A 33 16.55 15.71 -13.65
CA ASP A 33 16.84 16.91 -12.85
C ASP A 33 17.72 16.61 -11.62
N PHE A 34 17.62 15.38 -11.08
CA PHE A 34 18.30 14.90 -9.87
C PHE A 34 18.94 13.53 -10.15
N PRO A 35 20.14 13.47 -10.76
CA PRO A 35 20.74 12.21 -11.24
C PRO A 35 20.95 11.14 -10.16
N ASN A 36 21.12 11.56 -8.90
CA ASN A 36 21.39 10.70 -7.76
C ASN A 36 20.13 10.34 -6.96
N ILE A 37 18.93 10.71 -7.43
CA ILE A 37 17.68 10.45 -6.70
C ILE A 37 17.38 8.95 -6.61
N ILE A 38 17.05 8.49 -5.41
CA ILE A 38 16.65 7.10 -5.17
C ILE A 38 15.16 6.96 -5.46
N LEU A 39 14.83 6.20 -6.49
CA LEU A 39 13.44 5.85 -6.79
C LEU A 39 13.07 4.55 -6.06
N LYS A 40 11.97 4.57 -5.31
CA LYS A 40 11.46 3.37 -4.62
C LYS A 40 9.98 3.19 -4.87
N HIS A 41 9.58 1.96 -5.18
CA HIS A 41 8.17 1.60 -5.14
C HIS A 41 7.68 1.56 -3.69
N CYS A 42 6.51 2.13 -3.43
CA CYS A 42 5.86 2.14 -2.13
C CYS A 42 5.82 0.71 -1.57
N LEU A 43 6.45 0.52 -0.41
CA LEU A 43 6.54 -0.80 0.23
C LEU A 43 5.16 -1.33 0.60
N ASN A 44 4.27 -0.46 1.10
CA ASN A 44 2.92 -0.85 1.47
C ASN A 44 2.13 -1.37 0.27
N HIS A 45 2.22 -0.69 -0.88
CA HIS A 45 1.56 -1.15 -2.08
C HIS A 45 2.21 -2.42 -2.66
N MET A 46 3.54 -2.55 -2.59
CA MET A 46 4.19 -3.82 -2.97
C MET A 46 3.76 -5.00 -2.10
N LEU A 47 3.62 -4.78 -0.79
CA LEU A 47 3.18 -5.82 0.14
C LEU A 47 1.74 -6.24 -0.14
N GLU A 48 0.85 -5.28 -0.34
CA GLU A 48 -0.55 -5.51 -0.71
C GLU A 48 -0.63 -6.29 -2.03
N LEU A 49 0.08 -5.86 -3.07
CA LEU A 49 0.13 -6.55 -4.35
C LEU A 49 0.68 -7.98 -4.23
N ALA A 50 1.77 -8.18 -3.48
CA ALA A 50 2.37 -9.49 -3.28
C ALA A 50 1.43 -10.45 -2.54
N ALA A 51 0.71 -9.96 -1.52
CA ALA A 51 -0.29 -10.75 -0.81
C ALA A 51 -1.43 -11.14 -1.76
N THR A 52 -2.02 -10.17 -2.47
CA THR A 52 -3.11 -10.40 -3.42
C THR A 52 -2.71 -11.41 -4.50
N GLN A 53 -1.52 -11.27 -5.09
CA GLN A 53 -1.01 -12.20 -6.11
C GLN A 53 -0.79 -13.62 -5.57
N ALA A 54 -0.24 -13.75 -4.36
CA ALA A 54 -0.05 -15.06 -3.73
C ALA A 54 -1.40 -15.75 -3.43
N LEU A 55 -2.38 -14.97 -2.99
CA LEU A 55 -3.74 -15.43 -2.78
C LEU A 55 -4.39 -15.89 -4.10
N GLU A 56 -4.27 -15.10 -5.17
CA GLU A 56 -4.79 -15.45 -6.50
C GLU A 56 -4.18 -16.75 -7.04
N ALA A 57 -2.85 -16.88 -6.93
CA ALA A 57 -2.12 -18.05 -7.41
C ALA A 57 -2.46 -19.34 -6.65
N THR A 58 -2.79 -19.23 -5.36
CA THR A 58 -3.12 -20.39 -4.51
C THR A 58 -4.60 -20.77 -4.57
N GLY A 59 -5.46 -19.96 -5.21
CA GLY A 59 -6.90 -20.19 -5.29
C GLY A 59 -7.64 -20.06 -3.95
N GLY A 60 -6.93 -19.70 -2.87
CA GLY A 60 -7.48 -19.52 -1.51
C GLY A 60 -8.12 -18.16 -1.28
N THR A 61 -8.20 -17.30 -2.31
CA THR A 61 -8.76 -15.94 -2.24
C THR A 61 -10.11 -15.90 -1.58
N LYS A 62 -11.05 -16.77 -1.97
CA LYS A 62 -12.43 -16.71 -1.50
C LYS A 62 -12.54 -16.98 0.01
N ASP A 63 -11.84 -17.99 0.50
CA ASP A 63 -11.92 -18.40 1.91
C ASP A 63 -11.16 -17.43 2.82
N PHE A 64 -10.00 -16.95 2.38
CA PHE A 64 -9.22 -15.96 3.13
C PHE A 64 -9.89 -14.58 3.13
N GLN A 65 -10.46 -14.16 2.00
CA GLN A 65 -11.27 -12.94 1.91
C GLN A 65 -12.50 -13.05 2.82
N ALA A 66 -13.23 -14.16 2.78
CA ALA A 66 -14.37 -14.39 3.67
C ALA A 66 -13.95 -14.38 5.16
N PHE A 67 -12.78 -14.92 5.50
CA PHE A 67 -12.23 -14.87 6.85
C PHE A 67 -11.87 -13.44 7.29
N LEU A 68 -11.17 -12.68 6.44
CA LEU A 68 -10.83 -11.28 6.74
C LEU A 68 -12.08 -10.39 6.83
N ASP A 69 -13.07 -10.59 5.96
CA ASP A 69 -14.34 -9.88 6.01
C ASP A 69 -15.10 -10.21 7.30
N ALA A 70 -15.07 -11.47 7.75
CA ALA A 70 -15.65 -11.89 9.03
C ALA A 70 -14.94 -11.24 10.23
N LEU A 71 -13.60 -11.19 10.22
CA LEU A 71 -12.82 -10.50 11.26
C LEU A 71 -13.13 -9.00 11.26
N TYR A 72 -13.12 -8.36 10.10
CA TYR A 72 -13.43 -6.95 9.97
C TYR A 72 -14.85 -6.65 10.48
N THR A 73 -15.83 -7.49 10.14
CA THR A 73 -17.21 -7.38 10.64
C THR A 73 -17.27 -7.49 12.16
N LEU A 74 -16.57 -8.47 12.74
CA LEU A 74 -16.51 -8.67 14.18
C LEU A 74 -15.92 -7.46 14.92
N TYR A 75 -14.81 -6.92 14.44
CA TYR A 75 -14.11 -5.80 15.09
C TYR A 75 -14.75 -4.44 14.79
N SER A 76 -15.33 -4.23 13.61
CA SER A 76 -16.07 -3.00 13.27
C SER A 76 -17.42 -2.90 13.99
N GLN A 77 -18.01 -4.04 14.37
CA GLN A 77 -19.19 -4.11 15.24
C GLN A 77 -18.83 -3.94 16.73
N SER A 78 -17.63 -4.36 17.17
CA SER A 78 -17.24 -4.32 18.60
C SER A 78 -17.13 -2.90 19.17
N GLN A 79 -16.82 -1.89 18.35
CA GLN A 79 -16.86 -0.48 18.78
C GLN A 79 -18.29 0.08 18.92
N LYS A 80 -19.32 -0.60 18.39
CA LYS A 80 -20.72 -0.15 18.42
C LYS A 80 -21.63 -0.94 19.36
N SER A 81 -21.18 -2.05 19.96
CA SER A 81 -22.03 -2.91 20.82
C SER A 81 -21.48 -3.16 22.24
N MET A 82 -20.58 -2.31 22.75
CA MET A 82 -20.09 -2.40 24.13
C MET A 82 -21.07 -2.03 25.27
N PRO A 83 -22.33 -1.56 25.08
CA PRO A 83 -23.25 -1.39 26.21
C PRO A 83 -24.11 -2.61 26.59
N THR A 84 -24.09 -3.72 25.84
CA THR A 84 -25.10 -4.81 26.03
C THR A 84 -24.54 -6.13 26.56
N ILE A 85 -23.22 -6.38 26.49
CA ILE A 85 -22.64 -7.65 26.98
C ILE A 85 -22.35 -7.64 28.50
N SER A 86 -22.58 -6.53 29.20
CA SER A 86 -22.43 -6.44 30.67
C SER A 86 -23.70 -6.76 31.47
N LYS A 87 -24.78 -7.22 30.84
CA LYS A 87 -26.07 -7.51 31.51
C LYS A 87 -26.45 -8.98 31.60
N LEU A 88 -25.53 -9.90 31.31
CA LEU A 88 -25.66 -11.32 31.65
C LEU A 88 -24.85 -11.63 32.91
N HIS A 89 -25.35 -11.17 34.06
CA HIS A 89 -25.02 -11.69 35.38
C HIS A 89 -26.17 -11.41 36.35
#